data_AF-A0A0N8VMS3-F1
#
_entry.id   AF-A0A0N8VMS3-F1
#
_cell.length_a   1.000
_cell.length_b   1.000
_cell.length_c   1.000
_cell.angle_alpha   90.00
_cell.angle_beta   90.00
_cell.angle_gamma   90.00
#
_symmetry.space_group_name_H-M   'P 1'
#
loop_
_entity.id
_entity.type
_entity.pdbx_description
1 polymer ?
#
loop_
_entity_poly.entity_id
_entity_poly.type
_entity_poly.pdbx_seq_one_letter_code
_entity_poly.pdbx_strand_id
1 'polypeptide(L)'
;MKFKFKMEFKKKIVLTFAIIGAGVLTSHAQTGIGTINPDNSAQLDISSTTRGLLLPRIELVRTTDEGPVKGPAKSLMVYNTVTINDVTPGFYYWEGTKWVKMATGSDSGTGQSLGLTIIENDYTVLPTDYAVVASKLRGDITVTLPDVLVNKGRVLVINQTNGTNTGGDDVTVKFNVPVVYSDAVSKNELIAPFYSATGGSLKITLQSDGTNWHVISSL
;
A
#
# COMPACT_ATOMS: atom_id res chain seq x y z
N MET A 1 85.06 20.29 -2.91
CA MET A 1 84.00 20.52 -1.90
C MET A 1 82.66 21.01 -2.51
N LYS A 2 82.64 21.90 -3.51
CA LYS A 2 81.41 22.47 -4.13
C LYS A 2 80.44 21.43 -4.76
N PHE A 3 80.95 20.31 -5.29
CA PHE A 3 80.12 19.30 -5.98
C PHE A 3 79.24 18.46 -5.01
N LYS A 4 79.77 18.14 -3.83
CA LYS A 4 79.09 17.32 -2.82
C LYS A 4 77.90 18.06 -2.20
N PHE A 5 78.04 19.37 -1.97
CA PHE A 5 76.97 20.25 -1.47
C PHE A 5 75.80 20.39 -2.45
N LYS A 6 76.10 20.53 -3.76
CA LYS A 6 75.08 20.65 -4.83
C LYS A 6 74.25 19.36 -5.00
N MET A 7 74.83 18.21 -4.68
CA MET A 7 74.16 16.91 -4.77
C MET A 7 73.25 16.64 -3.55
N GLU A 8 73.69 17.00 -2.35
CA GLU A 8 72.88 16.90 -1.12
C GLU A 8 71.66 17.85 -1.14
N PHE A 9 71.80 19.03 -1.73
CA PHE A 9 70.68 19.98 -1.87
C PHE A 9 69.60 19.46 -2.84
N LYS A 10 70.00 18.82 -3.95
CA LYS A 10 69.07 18.22 -4.92
C LYS A 10 68.31 17.02 -4.32
N LYS A 11 68.97 16.19 -3.52
CA LYS A 11 68.31 15.06 -2.82
C LYS A 11 67.26 15.55 -1.82
N LYS A 12 67.56 16.60 -1.05
CA LYS A 12 66.61 17.21 -0.11
C LYS A 12 65.38 17.79 -0.82
N ILE A 13 65.57 18.46 -1.97
CA ILE A 13 64.46 18.96 -2.79
C ILE A 13 63.57 17.83 -3.31
N VAL A 14 64.16 16.77 -3.85
CA VAL A 14 63.40 15.60 -4.35
C VAL A 14 62.63 14.91 -3.22
N LEU A 15 63.24 14.81 -2.04
CA LEU A 15 62.59 14.21 -0.86
C LEU A 15 61.40 15.05 -0.37
N THR A 16 61.52 16.39 -0.35
CA THR A 16 60.41 17.28 0.02
C THR A 16 59.25 17.19 -0.96
N PHE A 17 59.52 17.13 -2.28
CA PHE A 17 58.48 16.93 -3.29
C PHE A 17 57.81 15.55 -3.21
N ALA A 18 58.56 14.51 -2.87
CA ALA A 18 58.02 13.16 -2.66
C ALA A 18 57.09 13.09 -1.43
N ILE A 19 57.46 13.76 -0.33
CA ILE A 19 56.66 13.80 0.90
C ILE A 19 55.36 14.61 0.69
N ILE A 20 55.44 15.75 -0.02
CA ILE A 20 54.26 16.54 -0.37
C ILE A 20 53.35 15.77 -1.36
N GLY A 21 53.92 15.06 -2.34
CA GLY A 21 53.15 14.24 -3.28
C GLY A 21 52.48 13.02 -2.64
N ALA A 22 53.08 12.42 -1.61
CA ALA A 22 52.51 11.29 -0.89
C ALA A 22 51.35 11.69 0.06
N GLY A 23 51.32 12.94 0.54
CA GLY A 23 50.29 13.43 1.45
C GLY A 23 48.94 13.82 0.83
N VAL A 24 48.80 13.77 -0.51
CA VAL A 24 47.63 14.29 -1.23
C VAL A 24 46.70 13.18 -1.77
N LEU A 25 46.99 11.90 -1.51
CA LEU A 25 46.34 10.79 -2.24
C LEU A 25 45.04 10.23 -1.64
N THR A 26 44.48 10.80 -0.57
CA THR A 26 43.22 10.29 0.01
C THR A 26 42.32 11.41 0.54
N SER A 27 41.86 12.31 -0.33
CA SER A 27 40.66 13.11 -0.01
C SER A 27 39.42 12.25 -0.30
N HIS A 28 38.80 11.70 0.73
CA HIS A 28 37.50 11.02 0.58
C HIS A 28 36.45 12.05 0.15
N ALA A 29 35.73 11.78 -0.95
CA ALA A 29 34.69 12.67 -1.50
C ALA A 29 33.34 12.58 -0.78
N GLN A 30 33.28 11.90 0.38
CA GLN A 30 32.08 11.77 1.19
C GLN A 30 31.67 13.12 1.76
N THR A 31 30.40 13.49 1.58
CA THR A 31 29.87 14.76 2.08
C THR A 31 29.22 14.53 3.44
N GLY A 32 29.92 14.90 4.51
CA GLY A 32 29.35 14.99 5.85
C GLY A 32 28.77 16.39 6.08
N ILE A 33 27.50 16.50 6.47
CA ILE A 33 26.87 17.75 6.91
C ILE A 33 26.54 17.61 8.39
N GLY A 34 27.22 18.40 9.24
CA GLY A 34 27.04 18.33 10.69
C GLY A 34 27.76 17.15 11.38
N THR A 35 28.58 16.38 10.65
CA THR A 35 29.47 15.36 11.18
C THR A 35 30.85 15.45 10.52
N ILE A 36 31.92 15.21 11.30
CA ILE A 36 33.30 15.07 10.79
C ILE A 36 33.65 13.62 10.47
N ASN A 37 32.83 12.67 10.94
CA ASN A 37 32.98 11.24 10.74
C ASN A 37 31.69 10.73 10.06
N PRO A 38 31.48 11.02 8.77
CA PRO A 38 30.37 10.44 8.04
C PRO A 38 30.49 8.92 8.00
N ASP A 39 29.36 8.22 7.98
CA ASP A 39 29.35 6.76 7.84
C ASP A 39 30.05 6.32 6.54
N ASN A 40 30.92 5.31 6.62
CA ASN A 40 31.71 4.84 5.48
C ASN A 40 30.86 4.30 4.31
N SER A 41 29.60 3.93 4.57
CA SER A 41 28.65 3.48 3.55
C SER A 41 27.88 4.63 2.88
N ALA A 42 28.02 5.86 3.38
CA ALA A 42 27.25 7.02 2.93
C ALA A 42 28.07 7.93 2.00
N GLN A 43 27.48 8.29 0.85
CA GLN A 43 28.01 9.39 0.01
C GLN A 43 27.59 10.77 0.54
N LEU A 44 26.46 10.82 1.25
CA LEU A 44 25.96 11.99 1.97
C LEU A 44 25.46 11.53 3.35
N ASP A 45 26.08 12.04 4.41
CA ASP A 45 25.65 11.79 5.80
C ASP A 45 25.31 13.14 6.46
N ILE A 46 24.09 13.26 6.99
CA ILE A 46 23.58 14.48 7.61
C ILE A 46 23.27 14.18 9.08
N SER A 47 24.03 14.78 9.98
CA SER A 47 23.83 14.65 11.43
C SER A 47 23.38 15.98 12.03
N SER A 48 22.24 15.96 12.73
CA SER A 48 21.69 17.12 13.42
C SER A 48 20.65 16.68 14.45
N THR A 49 20.61 17.37 15.59
CA THR A 49 19.58 17.15 16.63
C THR A 49 18.39 18.10 16.49
N THR A 50 18.48 19.13 15.64
CA THR A 50 17.49 20.24 15.56
C THR A 50 17.09 20.62 14.13
N ARG A 51 17.70 20.02 13.11
CA ARG A 51 17.47 20.33 11.69
C ARG A 51 17.34 19.03 10.91
N GLY A 52 16.60 19.10 9.79
CA GLY A 52 16.41 17.96 8.88
C GLY A 52 16.80 18.28 7.44
N LEU A 53 16.52 17.34 6.54
CA LEU A 53 16.69 17.50 5.10
C LEU A 53 15.39 18.05 4.49
N LEU A 54 15.47 19.22 3.85
CA LEU A 54 14.38 19.76 3.04
C LEU A 54 14.55 19.31 1.59
N LEU A 55 13.72 18.37 1.15
CA LEU A 55 13.68 17.94 -0.26
C LEU A 55 13.09 19.04 -1.16
N PRO A 56 13.40 19.03 -2.48
CA PRO A 56 12.77 19.93 -3.43
C PRO A 56 11.25 19.87 -3.35
N ARG A 57 10.62 21.04 -3.15
CA ARG A 57 9.17 21.20 -3.14
C ARG A 57 8.70 21.56 -4.54
N ILE A 58 7.86 20.73 -5.12
CA ILE A 58 7.39 20.88 -6.50
C ILE A 58 5.87 20.69 -6.57
N GLU A 59 5.29 21.17 -7.66
CA GLU A 59 3.86 20.99 -7.95
C GLU A 59 3.70 19.92 -9.02
N LEU A 60 3.33 18.71 -8.62
CA LEU A 60 2.99 17.65 -9.56
C LEU A 60 1.57 17.87 -10.09
N VAL A 61 1.35 17.54 -11.37
CA VAL A 61 0.02 17.62 -12.00
C VAL A 61 -0.65 16.24 -12.03
N ARG A 62 0.11 15.19 -12.30
CA ARG A 62 -0.35 13.79 -12.31
C ARG A 62 0.81 12.84 -12.11
N THR A 63 0.58 11.62 -11.63
CA THR A 63 1.68 10.68 -11.33
C THR A 63 2.43 10.23 -12.57
N THR A 64 1.78 10.20 -13.73
CA THR A 64 2.36 9.75 -15.00
C THR A 64 3.12 10.84 -15.76
N ASP A 65 3.10 12.09 -15.30
CA ASP A 65 3.85 13.18 -15.90
C ASP A 65 5.21 13.33 -15.21
N GLU A 66 6.28 13.37 -16.00
CA GLU A 66 7.62 13.69 -15.47
C GLU A 66 7.68 15.10 -14.86
N GLY A 67 6.94 16.03 -15.48
CA GLY A 67 6.90 17.43 -15.11
C GLY A 67 6.52 17.66 -13.64
N PRO A 68 7.12 18.66 -12.98
CA PRO A 68 7.98 19.71 -13.52
C PRO A 68 9.47 19.31 -13.67
N VAL A 69 9.85 18.09 -13.29
CA VAL A 69 11.23 17.61 -13.46
C VAL A 69 11.39 17.04 -14.88
N LYS A 70 12.36 17.52 -15.66
CA LYS A 70 12.63 16.96 -16.99
C LYS A 70 13.56 15.74 -16.87
N GLY A 71 13.13 14.58 -17.36
CA GLY A 71 13.92 13.35 -17.29
C GLY A 71 14.34 12.98 -15.86
N PRO A 72 13.39 12.85 -14.91
CA PRO A 72 13.71 12.49 -13.54
C PRO A 72 14.49 11.16 -13.48
N ALA A 73 15.59 11.15 -12.75
CA ALA A 73 16.33 9.93 -12.50
C ALA A 73 15.50 8.96 -11.65
N LYS A 74 15.63 7.66 -11.87
CA LYS A 74 15.01 6.65 -11.00
C LYS A 74 15.48 6.87 -9.55
N SER A 75 14.53 6.77 -8.62
CA SER A 75 14.71 7.06 -7.20
C SER A 75 14.92 8.54 -6.84
N LEU A 76 14.70 9.48 -7.77
CA LEU A 76 14.67 10.91 -7.43
C LEU A 76 13.51 11.19 -6.47
N MET A 77 13.79 11.82 -5.33
CA MET A 77 12.80 12.13 -4.29
C MET A 77 12.46 13.62 -4.24
N VAL A 78 11.18 13.92 -4.08
CA VAL A 78 10.63 15.28 -4.04
C VAL A 78 9.44 15.33 -3.06
N TYR A 79 9.07 16.54 -2.64
CA TYR A 79 7.84 16.78 -1.90
C TYR A 79 6.83 17.50 -2.80
N ASN A 80 5.68 16.87 -3.06
CA ASN A 80 4.58 17.49 -3.78
C ASN A 80 3.78 18.40 -2.83
N THR A 81 3.45 19.61 -3.28
CA THR A 81 2.76 20.61 -2.45
C THR A 81 1.28 20.79 -2.78
N VAL A 82 0.77 20.16 -3.84
CA VAL A 82 -0.59 20.40 -4.37
C VAL A 82 -1.42 19.13 -4.46
N THR A 83 -2.75 19.31 -4.48
CA THR A 83 -3.69 18.26 -4.88
C THR A 83 -4.20 18.57 -6.28
N ILE A 84 -3.78 17.80 -7.27
CA ILE A 84 -4.21 17.92 -8.67
C ILE A 84 -4.34 16.51 -9.24
N ASN A 85 -5.47 16.18 -9.89
CA ASN A 85 -5.74 14.84 -10.43
C ASN A 85 -5.54 13.73 -9.38
N ASP A 86 -4.57 12.84 -9.62
CA ASP A 86 -4.23 11.68 -8.80
C ASP A 86 -3.08 11.94 -7.81
N VAL A 87 -2.52 13.16 -7.77
CA VAL A 87 -1.50 13.55 -6.79
C VAL A 87 -2.09 14.35 -5.64
N THR A 88 -1.55 14.12 -4.45
CA THR A 88 -1.84 14.83 -3.20
C THR A 88 -0.55 15.26 -2.52
N PRO A 89 -0.57 16.25 -1.60
CA PRO A 89 0.62 16.63 -0.85
C PRO A 89 1.28 15.45 -0.15
N GLY A 90 2.60 15.38 -0.23
CA GLY A 90 3.36 14.28 0.34
C GLY A 90 4.68 14.05 -0.38
N PHE A 91 5.43 13.07 0.11
CA PHE A 91 6.69 12.70 -0.51
C PHE A 91 6.46 11.74 -1.69
N TYR A 92 7.14 12.00 -2.80
CA TYR A 92 7.11 11.16 -3.99
C TYR A 92 8.54 10.77 -4.38
N TYR A 93 8.66 9.60 -5.01
CA TYR A 93 9.87 9.24 -5.74
C TYR A 93 9.53 8.80 -7.16
N TRP A 94 10.46 9.03 -8.09
CA TRP A 94 10.30 8.55 -9.47
C TRP A 94 10.71 7.07 -9.58
N GLU A 95 9.80 6.18 -9.99
CA GLU A 95 10.13 4.75 -10.14
C GLU A 95 10.79 4.40 -11.49
N GLY A 96 10.84 5.36 -12.42
CA GLY A 96 11.31 5.19 -13.80
C GLY A 96 10.27 5.59 -14.84
N THR A 97 8.97 5.46 -14.51
CA THR A 97 7.85 5.75 -15.42
C THR A 97 6.70 6.54 -14.79
N LYS A 98 6.67 6.65 -13.47
CA LYS A 98 5.68 7.44 -12.72
C LYS A 98 6.23 7.92 -11.38
N TRP A 99 5.56 8.90 -10.81
CA TRP A 99 5.72 9.32 -9.42
C TRP A 99 4.94 8.40 -8.50
N VAL A 100 5.62 7.85 -7.49
CA VAL A 100 5.02 7.01 -6.46
C VAL A 100 5.03 7.77 -5.15
N LYS A 101 3.83 7.98 -4.57
CA LYS A 101 3.69 8.56 -3.23
C LYS A 101 4.23 7.57 -2.21
N MET A 102 5.10 8.03 -1.31
CA MET A 102 5.51 7.24 -0.15
C MET A 102 4.35 7.20 0.85
N ALA A 103 3.93 6.00 1.22
CA ALA A 103 2.87 5.81 2.21
C ALA A 103 3.31 6.41 3.55
N THR A 104 2.51 7.34 4.06
CA THR A 104 2.55 7.69 5.49
C THR A 104 1.76 6.64 6.25
N GLY A 105 2.07 6.36 7.53
CA GLY A 105 1.31 5.37 8.32
C GLY A 105 -0.21 5.66 8.40
N SER A 106 -0.62 6.88 8.02
CA SER A 106 -2.02 7.32 7.89
C SER A 106 -2.65 7.00 6.53
N ASP A 107 -1.86 6.73 5.47
CA ASP A 107 -2.35 6.27 4.17
C ASP A 107 -2.66 4.75 4.19
N SER A 108 -2.09 4.01 5.14
CA SER A 108 -2.52 2.65 5.48
C SER A 108 -3.81 2.69 6.29
N GLY A 109 -4.89 3.08 5.62
CA GLY A 109 -6.28 2.98 6.08
C GLY A 109 -6.53 3.60 7.45
N THR A 110 -7.04 4.83 7.49
CA THR A 110 -7.94 5.29 8.57
C THR A 110 -8.74 4.08 9.04
N GLY A 111 -8.50 3.64 10.28
CA GLY A 111 -8.87 2.30 10.76
C GLY A 111 -10.14 1.82 10.10
N GLN A 112 -10.00 0.84 9.20
CA GLN A 112 -11.04 0.42 8.25
C GLN A 112 -12.33 0.24 9.02
N SER A 113 -13.17 1.28 9.03
CA SER A 113 -14.50 1.18 9.59
C SER A 113 -15.18 0.18 8.70
N LEU A 114 -15.36 -1.03 9.21
CA LEU A 114 -15.95 -2.12 8.45
C LEU A 114 -17.41 -1.73 8.22
N GLY A 115 -17.67 -1.18 7.04
CA GLY A 115 -18.96 -0.62 6.68
C GLY A 115 -20.06 -1.68 6.71
N LEU A 116 -21.25 -1.23 7.11
CA LEU A 116 -22.47 -2.03 7.08
C LEU A 116 -23.37 -1.50 5.98
N THR A 117 -23.69 -2.35 5.01
CA THR A 117 -24.64 -2.04 3.94
C THR A 117 -25.93 -2.81 4.19
N ILE A 118 -27.06 -2.11 4.36
CA ILE A 118 -28.38 -2.71 4.56
C ILE A 118 -29.14 -2.68 3.23
N ILE A 119 -29.69 -3.82 2.83
CA ILE A 119 -30.40 -3.99 1.55
C ILE A 119 -31.79 -4.60 1.76
N GLU A 120 -32.72 -4.26 0.86
CA GLU A 120 -34.08 -4.81 0.81
C GLU A 120 -34.40 -5.48 -0.54
N ASN A 121 -33.50 -5.37 -1.53
CA ASN A 121 -33.64 -5.85 -2.90
C ASN A 121 -32.31 -6.44 -3.40
N ASP A 122 -32.29 -6.94 -4.64
CA ASP A 122 -31.07 -7.35 -5.34
C ASP A 122 -29.95 -6.32 -5.21
N TYR A 123 -28.74 -6.81 -4.98
CA TYR A 123 -27.60 -5.95 -4.68
C TYR A 123 -26.31 -6.49 -5.28
N THR A 124 -25.47 -5.59 -5.82
CA THR A 124 -24.11 -5.93 -6.27
C THR A 124 -23.11 -5.43 -5.25
N VAL A 125 -22.32 -6.35 -4.70
CA VAL A 125 -21.32 -6.06 -3.68
C VAL A 125 -20.26 -5.12 -4.24
N LEU A 126 -20.09 -3.96 -3.60
CA LEU A 126 -19.09 -2.97 -3.96
C LEU A 126 -17.71 -3.36 -3.41
N PRO A 127 -16.60 -2.88 -4.00
CA PRO A 127 -15.25 -3.15 -3.48
C PRO A 127 -15.02 -2.72 -2.02
N THR A 128 -15.79 -1.75 -1.54
CA THR A 128 -15.71 -1.20 -0.18
C THR A 128 -16.58 -1.94 0.84
N ASP A 129 -17.48 -2.83 0.38
CA ASP A 129 -18.37 -3.54 1.30
C ASP A 129 -17.62 -4.60 2.10
N TYR A 130 -17.95 -4.66 3.38
CA TYR A 130 -17.51 -5.71 4.29
C TYR A 130 -18.67 -6.57 4.78
N ALA A 131 -19.78 -5.94 5.19
CA ALA A 131 -20.98 -6.62 5.64
C ALA A 131 -22.21 -6.15 4.86
N VAL A 132 -22.96 -7.11 4.32
CA VAL A 132 -24.25 -6.90 3.65
C VAL A 132 -25.34 -7.55 4.48
N VAL A 133 -26.32 -6.76 4.92
CA VAL A 133 -27.47 -7.20 5.71
C VAL A 133 -28.73 -7.06 4.88
N ALA A 134 -29.26 -8.20 4.45
CA ALA A 134 -30.57 -8.32 3.83
C ALA A 134 -31.65 -8.26 4.90
N SER A 135 -32.50 -7.24 4.85
CA SER A 135 -33.55 -6.99 5.83
C SER A 135 -34.84 -6.60 5.15
N LYS A 136 -35.98 -6.84 5.82
CA LYS A 136 -37.33 -6.51 5.34
C LYS A 136 -37.61 -7.02 3.92
N LEU A 137 -37.11 -8.21 3.61
CA LEU A 137 -37.28 -8.81 2.30
C LEU A 137 -38.76 -9.04 2.00
N ARG A 138 -39.18 -8.68 0.79
CA ARG A 138 -40.54 -8.92 0.28
C ARG A 138 -40.64 -10.22 -0.52
N GLY A 139 -39.50 -10.71 -0.99
CA GLY A 139 -39.32 -11.94 -1.76
C GLY A 139 -37.85 -12.33 -1.75
N ASP A 140 -37.52 -13.37 -2.50
CA ASP A 140 -36.12 -13.75 -2.74
C ASP A 140 -35.33 -12.60 -3.38
N ILE A 141 -34.08 -12.45 -2.98
CA ILE A 141 -33.16 -11.48 -3.57
C ILE A 141 -31.86 -12.16 -3.98
N THR A 142 -31.13 -11.55 -4.92
CA THR A 142 -29.80 -11.99 -5.35
C THR A 142 -28.74 -10.98 -4.93
N VAL A 143 -27.79 -11.43 -4.12
CA VAL A 143 -26.54 -10.72 -3.85
C VAL A 143 -25.50 -11.17 -4.88
N THR A 144 -25.11 -10.24 -5.74
CA THR A 144 -24.10 -10.45 -6.77
C THR A 144 -22.71 -10.29 -6.15
N LEU A 145 -22.04 -11.42 -5.96
CA LEU A 145 -20.66 -11.50 -5.47
C LEU A 145 -19.69 -11.06 -6.58
N PRO A 146 -18.57 -10.40 -6.21
CA PRO A 146 -17.60 -9.93 -7.19
C PRO A 146 -16.70 -11.07 -7.69
N ASP A 147 -16.01 -10.82 -8.80
CA ASP A 147 -15.11 -11.80 -9.43
C ASP A 147 -14.06 -12.30 -8.42
N VAL A 148 -14.01 -13.62 -8.25
CA VAL A 148 -13.11 -14.32 -7.33
C VAL A 148 -11.64 -14.05 -7.63
N LEU A 149 -11.24 -13.91 -8.90
CA LEU A 149 -9.85 -13.79 -9.33
C LEU A 149 -9.20 -12.52 -8.78
N VAL A 150 -9.92 -11.40 -8.84
CA VAL A 150 -9.43 -10.10 -8.37
C VAL A 150 -9.71 -9.85 -6.88
N ASN A 151 -10.46 -10.75 -6.22
CA ASN A 151 -10.82 -10.66 -4.81
C ASN A 151 -10.21 -11.78 -3.95
N LYS A 152 -9.14 -12.46 -4.39
CA LYS A 152 -8.48 -13.51 -3.61
C LYS A 152 -8.11 -13.01 -2.20
N GLY A 153 -8.54 -13.75 -1.18
CA GLY A 153 -8.32 -13.45 0.24
C GLY A 153 -9.36 -12.50 0.86
N ARG A 154 -10.23 -11.87 0.06
CA ARG A 154 -11.27 -10.96 0.56
C ARG A 154 -12.28 -11.71 1.42
N VAL A 155 -12.66 -11.09 2.53
CA VAL A 155 -13.70 -11.56 3.45
C VAL A 155 -14.97 -10.72 3.27
N LEU A 156 -16.13 -11.38 3.25
CA LEU A 156 -17.45 -10.76 3.20
C LEU A 156 -18.38 -11.40 4.23
N VAL A 157 -19.18 -10.59 4.90
CA VAL A 157 -20.25 -11.06 5.78
C VAL A 157 -21.59 -10.86 5.09
N ILE A 158 -22.35 -11.94 4.91
CA ILE A 158 -23.72 -11.88 4.41
C ILE A 158 -24.66 -12.29 5.54
N ASN A 159 -25.62 -11.43 5.84
CA ASN A 159 -26.64 -11.67 6.86
C ASN A 159 -28.04 -11.49 6.26
N GLN A 160 -28.94 -12.40 6.59
CA GLN A 160 -30.37 -12.25 6.36
C GLN A 160 -31.06 -12.18 7.71
N THR A 161 -31.77 -11.09 7.99
CA THR A 161 -32.32 -10.85 9.33
C THR A 161 -33.51 -11.75 9.66
N ASN A 162 -34.32 -12.11 8.66
CA ASN A 162 -35.48 -12.98 8.81
C ASN A 162 -35.59 -13.96 7.63
N GLY A 163 -35.93 -15.22 7.93
CA GLY A 163 -36.27 -16.25 6.93
C GLY A 163 -37.62 -16.05 6.25
N THR A 164 -38.49 -15.20 6.79
CA THR A 164 -39.83 -14.92 6.28
C THR A 164 -40.07 -13.43 6.07
N ASN A 165 -40.94 -13.10 5.11
CA ASN A 165 -41.46 -11.75 4.92
C ASN A 165 -42.56 -11.41 5.94
N THR A 166 -43.04 -10.16 5.96
CA THR A 166 -44.15 -9.72 6.84
C THR A 166 -45.46 -10.47 6.59
N GLY A 167 -45.64 -11.05 5.40
CA GLY A 167 -46.79 -11.88 5.04
C GLY A 167 -46.69 -13.32 5.53
N GLY A 168 -45.54 -13.75 6.05
CA GLY A 168 -45.28 -15.11 6.51
C GLY A 168 -44.72 -16.04 5.44
N ASP A 169 -44.47 -15.56 4.22
CA ASP A 169 -43.85 -16.36 3.16
C ASP A 169 -42.35 -16.48 3.39
N ASP A 170 -41.78 -17.65 3.10
CA ASP A 170 -40.34 -17.86 3.11
C ASP A 170 -39.65 -16.97 2.06
N VAL A 171 -38.52 -16.40 2.45
CA VAL A 171 -37.66 -15.56 1.60
C VAL A 171 -36.22 -15.97 1.77
N THR A 172 -35.46 -15.96 0.68
CA THR A 172 -34.08 -16.44 0.67
C THR A 172 -33.15 -15.47 -0.03
N VAL A 173 -32.00 -15.19 0.60
CA VAL A 173 -30.87 -14.53 -0.07
C VAL A 173 -30.15 -15.53 -0.96
N LYS A 174 -30.07 -15.22 -2.25
CA LYS A 174 -29.38 -15.98 -3.28
C LYS A 174 -28.07 -15.31 -3.69
N PHE A 175 -27.22 -16.06 -4.36
CA PHE A 175 -25.96 -15.61 -4.92
C PHE A 175 -25.97 -15.82 -6.44
N ASN A 176 -25.29 -14.94 -7.17
CA ASN A 176 -25.11 -15.08 -8.63
C ASN A 176 -24.22 -16.29 -9.01
N VAL A 177 -23.40 -16.77 -8.08
CA VAL A 177 -22.52 -17.92 -8.24
C VAL A 177 -22.67 -18.88 -7.04
N PRO A 178 -22.38 -20.17 -7.22
CA PRO A 178 -22.33 -21.10 -6.09
C PRO A 178 -21.24 -20.69 -5.11
N VAL A 179 -21.58 -20.71 -3.81
CA VAL A 179 -20.60 -20.64 -2.72
C VAL A 179 -20.41 -22.04 -2.13
N VAL A 180 -19.19 -22.34 -1.72
CA VAL A 180 -18.79 -23.64 -1.19
C VAL A 180 -19.01 -23.64 0.32
N TYR A 181 -19.93 -24.49 0.79
CA TYR A 181 -20.19 -24.71 2.23
C TYR A 181 -19.38 -25.87 2.79
N SER A 182 -19.12 -26.89 1.97
CA SER A 182 -18.29 -28.06 2.30
C SER A 182 -17.85 -28.77 1.02
N ASP A 183 -17.01 -29.80 1.14
CA ASP A 183 -16.58 -30.63 0.01
C ASP A 183 -17.74 -31.26 -0.78
N ALA A 184 -18.91 -31.41 -0.14
CA ALA A 184 -20.09 -32.01 -0.75
C ALA A 184 -21.20 -30.99 -1.08
N VAL A 185 -21.11 -29.75 -0.58
CA VAL A 185 -22.20 -28.78 -0.65
C VAL A 185 -21.72 -27.47 -1.24
N SER A 186 -22.20 -27.18 -2.45
CA SER A 186 -22.11 -25.86 -3.09
C SER A 186 -23.49 -25.40 -3.48
N LYS A 187 -23.87 -24.19 -3.07
CA LYS A 187 -25.21 -23.65 -3.27
C LYS A 187 -25.14 -22.17 -3.64
N ASN A 188 -26.11 -21.72 -4.40
CA ASN A 188 -26.30 -20.33 -4.79
C ASN A 188 -27.34 -19.64 -3.89
N GLU A 189 -27.46 -20.08 -2.65
CA GLU A 189 -28.41 -19.55 -1.68
C GLU A 189 -27.88 -19.68 -0.26
N LEU A 190 -28.31 -18.75 0.59
CA LEU A 190 -27.99 -18.74 2.00
C LEU A 190 -28.73 -19.87 2.70
N ILE A 191 -28.01 -20.94 3.03
CA ILE A 191 -28.57 -22.07 3.78
C ILE A 191 -28.37 -21.90 5.28
N ALA A 192 -29.40 -22.21 6.06
CA ALA A 192 -29.31 -22.33 7.51
C ALA A 192 -28.65 -23.67 7.89
N PRO A 193 -27.70 -23.73 8.83
CA PRO A 193 -27.24 -25.02 9.32
C PRO A 193 -28.33 -25.77 10.11
N PHE A 194 -29.28 -25.08 10.74
CA PHE A 194 -30.43 -25.69 11.43
C PHE A 194 -31.60 -24.69 11.50
N TYR A 195 -32.66 -24.89 10.71
CA TYR A 195 -33.85 -24.06 10.77
C TYR A 195 -34.70 -24.45 12.00
N SER A 196 -34.79 -23.57 13.00
CA SER A 196 -35.91 -23.53 13.93
C SER A 196 -36.77 -22.35 13.52
N ALA A 197 -38.02 -22.61 13.15
CA ALA A 197 -38.97 -21.71 12.49
C ALA A 197 -39.46 -20.51 13.35
N THR A 198 -38.59 -19.86 14.13
CA THR A 198 -38.96 -18.71 14.95
C THR A 198 -37.86 -17.66 14.96
N GLY A 199 -37.81 -16.86 13.88
CA GLY A 199 -37.20 -15.52 13.88
C GLY A 199 -35.68 -15.43 14.04
N GLY A 200 -34.92 -16.46 13.68
CA GLY A 200 -33.45 -16.42 13.67
C GLY A 200 -32.90 -15.70 12.42
N SER A 201 -31.84 -14.92 12.60
CA SER A 201 -31.05 -14.37 11.48
C SER A 201 -30.11 -15.43 10.93
N LEU A 202 -29.97 -15.53 9.61
CA LEU A 202 -28.97 -16.37 8.96
C LEU A 202 -27.71 -15.55 8.70
N LYS A 203 -26.53 -16.07 9.08
CA LYS A 203 -25.27 -15.38 8.84
C LYS A 203 -24.21 -16.33 8.29
N ILE A 204 -23.54 -15.89 7.23
CA ILE A 204 -22.31 -16.53 6.75
C ILE A 204 -21.18 -15.52 6.61
N THR A 205 -19.96 -16.00 6.79
CA THR A 205 -18.73 -15.31 6.43
C THR A 205 -18.11 -16.04 5.25
N LEU A 206 -17.93 -15.33 4.15
CA LEU A 206 -17.35 -15.81 2.92
C LEU A 206 -15.88 -15.38 2.81
N GLN A 207 -15.03 -16.22 2.24
CA GLN A 207 -13.69 -15.85 1.82
C GLN A 207 -13.37 -16.41 0.43
N SER A 208 -12.80 -15.59 -0.45
CA SER A 208 -12.37 -16.05 -1.78
C SER A 208 -10.97 -16.68 -1.74
N ASP A 209 -10.79 -17.82 -2.39
CA ASP A 209 -9.45 -18.43 -2.63
C ASP A 209 -8.84 -18.02 -3.99
N GLY A 210 -9.57 -17.21 -4.77
CA GLY A 210 -9.23 -16.85 -6.16
C GLY A 210 -9.96 -17.69 -7.22
N THR A 211 -10.65 -18.76 -6.82
CA THR A 211 -11.39 -19.68 -7.70
C THR A 211 -12.85 -19.81 -7.28
N ASN A 212 -13.11 -19.84 -5.97
CA ASN A 212 -14.44 -19.97 -5.38
C ASN A 212 -14.59 -19.06 -4.15
N TRP A 213 -15.84 -18.78 -3.79
CA TRP A 213 -16.19 -18.22 -2.49
C TRP A 213 -16.49 -19.36 -1.51
N HIS A 214 -15.76 -19.41 -0.39
CA HIS A 214 -15.91 -20.43 0.66
C HIS A 214 -16.59 -19.84 1.88
N VAL A 215 -17.53 -20.59 2.46
CA VAL A 215 -18.12 -20.28 3.75
C VAL A 215 -17.16 -20.74 4.84
N ILE A 216 -16.54 -19.79 5.53
CA ILE A 216 -15.53 -20.06 6.57
C ILE A 216 -16.10 -19.99 8.00
N SER A 217 -17.31 -19.45 8.14
CA SER A 217 -18.06 -19.41 9.39
C SER A 217 -19.54 -19.21 9.10
N SER A 218 -20.40 -19.91 9.85
CA SER A 218 -21.85 -19.75 9.81
C SER A 218 -22.41 -19.67 11.23
N LEU A 219 -23.40 -18.81 11.44
CA LEU A 219 -24.16 -18.68 12.69
C LEU A 219 -25.66 -18.66 12.37
#